data_AF-A0A171A2C4-F1
#
_entry.id   AF-A0A171A2C4-F1
#
_cell.length_a   1.000
_cell.length_b   1.000
_cell.length_c   1.000
_cell.angle_alpha   90.00
_cell.angle_beta   90.00
_cell.angle_gamma   90.00
#
_symmetry.space_group_name_H-M   'P 1'
#
loop_
_entity.id
_entity.type
_entity.pdbx_description
1 polymer ?
#
loop_
_entity_poly.entity_id
_entity_poly.type
_entity_poly.pdbx_seq_one_letter_code
_entity_poly.pdbx_strand_id
1 'polypeptide(L)'
;FKPPQFGHLPLLLNPDGTKFSKRQQSLSLESLREKGILPKTLINFIIHTSSGFHSKESNQCYTLEELVNEFDLRNVGTNSSRLPLDRLEEFNRLEINRQINNSQEIDTLVVKVRELVKNSFSERECELDLQYEHIKKILVW
;
A
#
# COMPACT_ATOMS: atom_id res chain seq x y z
N PHE A 1 -14.14 38.99 -9.77
CA PHE A 1 -13.45 37.72 -9.52
C PHE A 1 -14.47 36.72 -8.96
N LYS A 2 -14.57 35.51 -9.54
CA LYS A 2 -15.44 34.47 -9.00
C LYS A 2 -14.56 33.50 -8.20
N PRO A 3 -14.83 33.29 -6.89
CA PRO A 3 -14.05 32.33 -6.12
C PRO A 3 -14.22 30.90 -6.67
N PRO A 4 -13.22 30.02 -6.52
CA PRO A 4 -13.32 28.64 -6.94
C PRO A 4 -14.33 27.87 -6.08
N GLN A 5 -14.71 26.67 -6.53
CA GLN A 5 -15.45 25.74 -5.69
C GLN A 5 -14.50 25.11 -4.68
N PHE A 6 -14.92 25.03 -3.41
CA PHE A 6 -14.14 24.43 -2.33
C PHE A 6 -14.75 23.08 -1.93
N GLY A 7 -13.89 22.08 -1.73
CA GLY A 7 -14.24 20.80 -1.13
C GLY A 7 -13.27 20.53 0.03
N HIS A 8 -13.79 20.36 1.24
CA HIS A 8 -12.97 20.00 2.40
C HIS A 8 -13.02 18.49 2.57
N LEU A 9 -11.86 17.84 2.55
CA LEU A 9 -11.77 16.41 2.77
C LEU A 9 -11.99 16.07 4.26
N PRO A 10 -12.65 14.94 4.56
CA PRO A 10 -12.78 14.46 5.93
C PRO A 10 -11.44 14.22 6.61
N LEU A 11 -11.41 14.36 7.93
CA LEU A 11 -10.22 14.07 8.71
C LEU A 11 -10.00 12.57 8.82
N LEU A 12 -8.74 12.17 8.68
CA LEU A 12 -8.28 10.84 9.07
C LEU A 12 -8.07 10.78 10.58
N LEU A 13 -8.57 9.71 11.18
CA LEU A 13 -8.47 9.43 12.60
C LEU A 13 -7.68 8.14 12.82
N ASN A 14 -7.03 8.08 13.97
CA ASN A 14 -6.47 6.84 14.50
C ASN A 14 -7.59 5.83 14.85
N PRO A 15 -7.26 4.54 15.02
CA PRO A 15 -8.23 3.54 15.47
C PRO A 15 -8.97 3.96 16.75
N ASP A 16 -8.27 4.61 17.68
CA ASP A 16 -8.81 5.12 18.95
C ASP A 16 -9.71 6.37 18.78
N GLY A 17 -9.79 6.95 17.58
CA GLY A 17 -10.57 8.14 17.27
C GLY A 17 -9.85 9.47 17.48
N THR A 18 -8.60 9.45 17.94
CA THR A 18 -7.76 10.66 18.00
C THR A 18 -7.36 11.13 16.60
N LYS A 19 -6.96 12.39 16.46
CA LYS A 19 -6.52 12.94 15.17
C LYS A 19 -5.25 12.22 14.71
N PHE A 20 -5.27 11.67 13.51
CA PHE A 20 -4.06 11.17 12.86
C PHE A 20 -3.08 12.33 12.67
N SER A 21 -1.86 12.22 13.20
CA SER A 21 -0.91 13.34 13.19
C SER A 21 0.53 12.90 12.99
N LYS A 22 1.36 13.84 12.52
CA LYS A 22 2.81 13.65 12.32
C LYS A 22 3.58 13.21 13.57
N ARG A 23 2.98 13.31 14.76
CA ARG A 23 3.62 12.88 16.01
C ARG A 23 3.79 11.35 16.08
N GLN A 24 3.05 10.60 15.26
CA GLN A 24 3.20 9.16 15.10
C GLN A 24 4.28 8.85 14.05
N GLN A 25 5.56 8.99 14.44
CA GLN A 25 6.71 8.78 13.54
C GLN A 25 6.71 7.39 12.87
N SER A 26 6.17 6.37 13.54
CA SER A 26 6.06 5.00 13.02
C SER A 26 5.12 4.85 11.82
N LEU A 27 4.35 5.90 11.49
CA LEU A 27 3.41 5.98 10.38
C LEU A 27 3.81 7.08 9.37
N SER A 28 5.04 7.59 9.46
CA SER A 28 5.59 8.44 8.41
C SER A 28 5.81 7.64 7.12
N LEU A 29 5.85 8.32 5.97
CA LEU A 29 6.08 7.67 4.68
C LEU A 29 7.46 6.99 4.64
N GLU A 30 8.45 7.59 5.30
CA GLU A 30 9.80 7.04 5.44
C GLU A 30 9.76 5.73 6.23
N SER A 31 9.11 5.73 7.41
CA SER A 31 9.01 4.52 8.24
C SER A 31 8.25 3.40 7.55
N LEU A 32 7.17 3.73 6.84
CA LEU A 32 6.39 2.76 6.08
C LEU A 32 7.19 2.17 4.91
N ARG A 33 7.99 2.99 4.23
CA ARG A 33 8.91 2.53 3.17
C ARG A 33 9.98 1.60 3.73
N GLU A 34 10.59 1.96 4.86
CA GLU A 34 11.59 1.12 5.54
C GLU A 34 11.02 -0.23 6.00
N LYS A 35 9.74 -0.25 6.40
CA LYS A 35 8.99 -1.49 6.70
C LYS A 35 8.62 -2.31 5.47
N GLY A 36 8.94 -1.86 4.26
CA GLY A 36 8.61 -2.56 3.02
C GLY A 36 7.13 -2.44 2.60
N ILE A 37 6.42 -1.43 3.09
CA ILE A 37 5.05 -1.14 2.61
C ILE A 37 5.13 -0.58 1.19
N LEU A 38 4.44 -1.22 0.26
CA LEU A 38 4.46 -0.84 -1.15
C LEU A 38 3.63 0.44 -1.38
N PRO A 39 4.03 1.31 -2.32
CA PRO A 39 3.27 2.54 -2.61
C PRO A 39 1.81 2.28 -3.00
N LYS A 40 1.57 1.25 -3.84
CA LYS A 40 0.22 0.82 -4.26
C LYS A 40 -0.62 0.33 -3.08
N THR A 41 -0.01 -0.32 -2.09
CA THR A 41 -0.65 -0.70 -0.82
C THR A 41 -1.19 0.52 -0.11
N LEU A 42 -0.39 1.58 0.02
CA LEU A 42 -0.78 2.78 0.75
C LEU A 42 -1.96 3.50 0.10
N ILE A 43 -1.94 3.60 -1.23
CA ILE A 43 -3.03 4.18 -2.02
C ILE A 43 -4.32 3.38 -1.78
N ASN A 44 -4.27 2.07 -1.97
CA ASN A 44 -5.42 1.19 -1.77
C ASN A 44 -5.94 1.24 -0.33
N PHE A 45 -5.04 1.15 0.65
CA PHE A 45 -5.39 1.25 2.07
C PHE A 45 -6.15 2.55 2.39
N ILE A 46 -5.66 3.70 1.93
CA ILE A 46 -6.32 4.99 2.16
C ILE A 46 -7.69 5.03 1.47
N ILE A 47 -7.79 4.54 0.23
CA ILE A 47 -9.05 4.56 -0.53
C ILE A 47 -10.14 3.71 0.12
N HIS A 48 -9.78 2.51 0.61
CA HIS A 48 -10.71 1.66 1.35
C HIS A 48 -11.26 2.35 2.60
N THR A 49 -10.46 3.17 3.25
CA THR A 49 -10.88 3.96 4.41
C THR A 49 -11.60 5.27 4.07
N SER A 50 -11.37 5.83 2.88
CA SER A 50 -11.89 7.14 2.45
C SER A 50 -13.24 7.03 1.74
N SER A 51 -13.90 8.16 1.50
CA SER A 51 -15.12 8.26 0.69
C SER A 51 -14.80 8.80 -0.71
N GLY A 52 -15.75 8.75 -1.63
CA GLY A 52 -15.55 9.16 -3.04
C GLY A 52 -15.51 8.01 -4.05
N PHE A 53 -15.54 6.76 -3.60
CA PHE A 53 -15.48 5.55 -4.42
C PHE A 53 -16.72 4.68 -4.16
N HIS A 54 -17.23 4.03 -5.20
CA HIS A 54 -18.49 3.27 -5.17
C HIS A 54 -18.31 1.83 -4.69
N SER A 55 -17.19 1.21 -5.04
CA SER A 55 -16.81 -0.16 -4.70
C SER A 55 -15.75 -0.16 -3.61
N LYS A 56 -16.07 -0.84 -2.51
CA LYS A 56 -15.10 -1.16 -1.45
C LYS A 56 -15.13 -2.64 -1.18
N GLU A 57 -14.87 -3.44 -2.21
CA GLU A 57 -14.68 -4.87 -2.01
C GLU A 57 -13.48 -5.08 -1.09
N SER A 58 -13.69 -5.73 0.06
CA SER A 58 -12.73 -5.74 1.18
C SER A 58 -11.33 -6.27 0.82
N ASN A 59 -11.20 -6.97 -0.30
CA ASN A 59 -10.00 -7.67 -0.74
C ASN A 59 -9.55 -7.28 -2.16
N GLN A 60 -10.06 -6.17 -2.71
CA GLN A 60 -9.69 -5.71 -4.04
C GLN A 60 -8.56 -4.68 -3.98
N CYS A 61 -7.50 -4.92 -4.76
CA CYS A 61 -6.47 -3.93 -5.07
C CYS A 61 -6.80 -3.28 -6.41
N TYR A 62 -6.97 -1.96 -6.40
CA TYR A 62 -7.20 -1.15 -7.57
C TYR A 62 -5.89 -0.58 -8.12
N THR A 63 -5.83 -0.51 -9.44
CA THR A 63 -4.88 0.31 -10.19
C THR A 63 -5.25 1.78 -10.10
N LEU A 64 -4.29 2.67 -10.36
CA LEU A 64 -4.57 4.10 -10.37
C LEU A 64 -5.60 4.49 -11.45
N GLU A 65 -5.60 3.80 -12.59
CA GLU A 65 -6.55 4.04 -13.67
C GLU A 65 -7.99 3.66 -13.27
N GLU A 66 -8.17 2.50 -12.61
CA GLU A 66 -9.47 2.11 -12.06
C GLU A 66 -9.98 3.15 -11.06
N LEU A 67 -9.12 3.61 -10.16
CA LEU A 67 -9.46 4.62 -9.16
C LEU A 67 -9.86 5.96 -9.79
N VAL A 68 -9.18 6.37 -10.85
CA VAL A 68 -9.53 7.60 -11.60
C VAL A 68 -10.89 7.46 -12.26
N ASN A 69 -11.20 6.30 -12.82
CA ASN A 69 -12.48 6.03 -13.47
C ASN A 69 -13.65 5.88 -12.49
N GLU A 70 -13.36 5.42 -11.27
CA GLU A 70 -14.37 5.18 -10.24
C GLU A 70 -14.67 6.40 -9.36
N PHE A 71 -13.71 7.31 -9.22
CA PHE A 71 -13.82 8.44 -8.30
C PHE A 71 -14.95 9.41 -8.71
N ASP A 72 -15.81 9.73 -7.74
CA ASP A 72 -16.85 10.74 -7.88
C ASP A 72 -16.94 11.60 -6.63
N LEU A 73 -16.79 12.92 -6.83
CA LEU A 73 -16.85 13.92 -5.78
C LEU A 73 -18.19 13.89 -5.01
N ARG A 74 -19.28 13.49 -5.65
CA ARG A 74 -20.62 13.37 -5.02
C ARG A 74 -20.67 12.30 -3.93
N ASN A 75 -19.76 11.33 -3.98
CA ASN A 75 -19.65 10.26 -2.99
C ASN A 75 -18.68 10.61 -1.85
N VAL A 76 -18.03 11.78 -1.89
CA VAL A 76 -17.17 12.23 -0.81
C VAL A 76 -18.07 12.69 0.34
N GLY A 77 -18.08 11.90 1.41
CA GLY A 77 -18.80 12.20 2.63
C GLY A 77 -18.11 13.27 3.45
N THR A 78 -18.76 13.72 4.53
CA THR A 78 -18.22 14.69 5.48
C THR A 78 -17.69 14.04 6.77
N ASN A 79 -17.98 12.76 6.97
CA ASN A 79 -17.62 12.03 8.18
C ASN A 79 -16.14 11.66 8.20
N SER A 80 -15.48 11.94 9.34
CA SER A 80 -14.11 11.51 9.58
C SER A 80 -13.96 9.99 9.45
N SER A 81 -12.82 9.54 8.93
CA SER A 81 -12.56 8.13 8.65
C SER A 81 -11.47 7.59 9.58
N ARG A 82 -11.74 6.48 10.25
CA ARG A 82 -10.75 5.80 11.10
C ARG A 82 -9.87 4.90 10.24
N LEU A 83 -8.56 4.98 10.42
CA LEU A 83 -7.60 4.12 9.75
C LEU A 83 -7.46 2.80 10.53
N PRO A 84 -7.85 1.64 9.98
CA PRO A 84 -7.62 0.35 10.59
C PRO A 84 -6.18 -0.08 10.29
N LEU A 85 -5.21 0.47 11.04
CA LEU A 85 -3.78 0.26 10.81
C LEU A 85 -3.37 -1.22 10.87
N ASP A 86 -4.13 -2.04 11.59
CA ASP A 86 -4.02 -3.50 11.66
C ASP A 86 -4.21 -4.18 10.29
N ARG A 87 -4.97 -3.56 9.37
CA ARG A 87 -5.18 -4.09 8.02
C ARG A 87 -4.09 -3.69 7.03
N LEU A 88 -3.13 -2.83 7.40
CA LEU A 88 -2.12 -2.35 6.45
C LEU A 88 -1.26 -3.50 5.90
N GLU A 89 -0.92 -4.47 6.73
CA GLU A 89 -0.15 -5.66 6.32
C GLU A 89 -0.97 -6.58 5.40
N GLU A 90 -2.28 -6.70 5.64
CA GLU A 90 -3.21 -7.42 4.78
C GLU A 90 -3.22 -6.84 3.36
N PHE A 91 -3.37 -5.51 3.25
CA PHE A 91 -3.28 -4.81 1.96
C PHE A 91 -1.90 -5.00 1.30
N ASN A 92 -0.82 -5.02 2.10
CA ASN A 92 0.52 -5.20 1.56
C ASN A 92 0.70 -6.59 0.96
N ARG A 93 0.18 -7.62 1.63
CA ARG A 93 0.15 -8.99 1.13
C ARG A 93 -0.69 -9.12 -0.14
N LEU A 94 -1.85 -8.47 -0.22
CA LEU A 94 -2.67 -8.48 -1.44
C LEU A 94 -1.92 -7.86 -2.63
N GLU A 95 -1.24 -6.74 -2.43
CA GLU A 95 -0.45 -6.10 -3.49
C GLU A 95 0.76 -6.95 -3.91
N ILE A 96 1.44 -7.61 -2.96
CA ILE A 96 2.52 -8.56 -3.27
C ILE A 96 1.99 -9.73 -4.12
N ASN A 97 0.85 -10.32 -3.72
CA ASN A 97 0.20 -11.40 -4.48
C ASN A 97 -0.20 -10.94 -5.88
N ARG A 98 -0.69 -9.70 -6.03
CA ARG A 98 -1.00 -9.12 -7.33
C ARG A 98 0.23 -9.01 -8.23
N GLN A 99 1.38 -8.60 -7.67
CA GLN A 99 2.64 -8.53 -8.41
C GLN A 99 3.17 -9.92 -8.80
N ILE A 100 3.03 -10.92 -7.92
CA ILE A 100 3.42 -12.31 -8.21
C ILE A 100 2.61 -12.86 -9.39
N ASN A 101 1.32 -12.57 -9.45
CA ASN A 101 0.45 -13.03 -10.53
C ASN A 101 0.60 -12.22 -11.85
N ASN A 102 1.43 -11.18 -11.87
CA ASN A 102 1.71 -10.38 -13.07
C ASN A 102 3.12 -10.72 -13.59
N SER A 103 3.20 -11.23 -14.82
CA SER A 103 4.45 -11.70 -15.42
C SER A 103 5.53 -10.62 -15.57
N GLN A 104 5.15 -9.34 -15.68
CA GLN A 104 6.11 -8.24 -15.79
C GLN A 104 6.56 -7.72 -14.42
N GLU A 105 5.66 -7.73 -13.43
CA GLU A 105 5.96 -7.20 -12.09
C GLU A 105 6.71 -8.22 -11.22
N ILE A 106 6.51 -9.53 -11.42
CA ILE A 106 7.21 -10.57 -10.66
C ILE A 106 8.74 -10.49 -10.86
N ASP A 107 9.21 -10.13 -12.05
CA ASP A 107 10.65 -9.97 -12.32
C ASP A 107 11.25 -8.87 -11.47
N THR A 108 10.52 -7.76 -11.33
CA THR A 108 10.93 -6.63 -10.48
C THR A 108 10.93 -7.04 -9.01
N LEU A 109 9.95 -7.84 -8.58
CA LEU A 109 9.87 -8.35 -7.21
C LEU A 109 11.04 -9.30 -6.90
N VAL A 110 11.38 -10.21 -7.80
CA VAL A 110 12.54 -11.12 -7.66
C VAL A 110 13.83 -10.34 -7.48
N VAL A 111 14.07 -9.31 -8.29
CA VAL A 111 15.26 -8.44 -8.16
C VAL A 111 15.27 -7.74 -6.80
N LYS A 112 14.14 -7.18 -6.35
CA LYS A 112 14.06 -6.54 -5.04
C LYS A 112 14.35 -7.50 -3.89
N VAL A 113 13.76 -8.69 -3.91
CA VAL A 113 13.97 -9.71 -2.87
C VAL A 113 15.43 -10.16 -2.86
N ARG A 114 16.03 -10.37 -4.03
CA ARG A 114 17.47 -10.69 -4.14
C ARG A 114 18.33 -9.63 -3.46
N GLU A 115 18.11 -8.36 -3.75
CA GLU A 115 18.89 -7.27 -3.16
C GLU A 115 18.63 -7.10 -1.66
N LEU A 116 17.39 -7.28 -1.21
CA LEU A 116 17.06 -7.31 0.22
C LEU A 116 17.82 -8.42 0.95
N VAL A 117 17.80 -9.64 0.42
CA VAL A 117 18.49 -10.78 1.02
C VAL A 117 20.01 -10.56 1.05
N LYS A 118 20.61 -10.04 -0.03
CA LYS A 118 22.04 -9.69 -0.05
C LYS A 118 22.39 -8.65 1.01
N ASN A 119 21.57 -7.61 1.16
CA ASN A 119 21.82 -6.54 2.11
C ASN A 119 21.64 -7.01 3.57
N SER A 120 20.66 -7.87 3.83
CA SER A 120 20.40 -8.40 5.18
C SER A 120 21.39 -9.47 5.64
N PHE A 121 22.05 -10.17 4.71
CA PHE A 121 22.97 -11.27 5.00
C PHE A 121 24.38 -11.05 4.42
N SER A 122 24.78 -9.80 4.22
CA SER A 122 26.07 -9.41 3.62
C SER A 122 27.29 -10.00 4.34
N GLU A 123 27.18 -10.26 5.65
CA GLU A 123 28.27 -10.80 6.49
C GLU A 123 28.32 -12.34 6.53
N ARG A 124 27.33 -13.04 5.95
CA ARG A 124 27.32 -14.50 5.97
C ARG A 124 28.17 -15.05 4.83
N GLU A 125 29.20 -15.82 5.15
CA GLU A 125 30.01 -16.61 4.19
C GLU A 125 29.24 -17.78 3.54
N CYS A 126 27.91 -17.84 3.67
CA CYS A 126 27.11 -18.91 3.11
C CYS A 126 26.77 -18.62 1.64
N GLU A 127 26.88 -19.64 0.80
CA GLU A 127 26.46 -19.62 -0.59
C GLU A 127 24.92 -19.55 -0.66
N LEU A 128 24.37 -18.33 -0.69
CA LEU A 128 22.93 -18.11 -0.84
C LEU A 128 22.51 -18.43 -2.28
N ASP A 129 21.57 -19.36 -2.47
CA ASP A 129 20.93 -19.57 -3.76
C ASP A 129 19.98 -18.40 -4.08
N LEU A 130 20.52 -17.41 -4.78
CA LEU A 130 19.79 -16.22 -5.23
C LEU A 130 19.44 -16.28 -6.71
N GLN A 131 19.44 -17.47 -7.31
CA GLN A 131 19.03 -17.66 -8.70
C GLN A 131 17.58 -17.21 -8.90
N TYR A 132 17.29 -16.66 -10.09
CA TYR A 132 15.97 -16.09 -10.38
C TYR A 132 14.85 -17.13 -10.18
N GLU A 133 15.04 -18.34 -10.69
CA GLU A 133 14.07 -19.43 -10.58
C GLU A 133 13.83 -19.88 -9.13
N HIS A 134 14.87 -19.86 -8.30
CA HIS A 134 14.76 -20.21 -6.88
C HIS A 134 13.90 -19.20 -6.12
N ILE A 135 14.21 -17.91 -6.27
CA ILE A 135 13.46 -16.83 -5.61
C ILE A 135 12.02 -16.79 -6.13
N LYS A 136 11.83 -16.93 -7.44
CA LYS A 136 10.50 -16.99 -8.04
C LYS A 136 9.67 -18.14 -7.49
N LYS A 137 10.27 -19.32 -7.35
CA LYS A 137 9.62 -20.49 -6.75
C LYS A 137 9.19 -20.23 -5.31
N ILE A 138 10.04 -19.59 -4.49
CA ILE A 138 9.69 -19.22 -3.11
C ILE A 138 8.54 -18.23 -3.06
N LEU A 139 8.52 -17.23 -3.95
CA LEU A 139 7.48 -16.21 -3.97
C LEU A 139 6.09 -16.77 -4.35
N VAL A 140 6.05 -17.84 -5.13
CA VAL A 140 4.82 -18.47 -5.59
C VAL A 140 4.34 -19.60 -4.66
N TRP A 141 5.18 -20.04 -3.71
CA TRP A 141 4.91 -21.17 -2.82
C TRP A 141 3.81 -20.85 -1.79
#